data_AF-A0ABD1V5X7-F1
#
_entry.id   AF-A0ABD1V5X7-F1
#
_cell.length_a   1.000
_cell.length_b   1.000
_cell.length_c   1.000
_cell.angle_alpha   90.00
_cell.angle_beta   90.00
_cell.angle_gamma   90.00
#
_symmetry.space_group_name_H-M   'P 1'
#
loop_
_entity.id
_entity.type
_entity.pdbx_description
1 polymer ?
#
loop_
_entity_poly.entity_id
_entity_poly.type
_entity_poly.pdbx_seq_one_letter_code
_entity_poly.pdbx_strand_id
1 'polypeptide(L)'
;MNNSLSISVDSMQSDHNQTCKIDFKPWHFWAKKCYKTFEVDGNQLDAYWDLRSTKFFGSPEPCKDFYVALVSDEEVVLLIGDYKKKAYKRTKSRPALVDAVLFSKKEHVFAKKCFSTRAKFDDRQKEHDIVVESLTSRNKDPEMWISIDGIVLIHIRNLQWKFRGNQTVLVDKKPVQVFWDVHSWLFCAPGSTHGLFIFKPGTAEADSDKEESSRCYTYLNY
;
A
#
# COMPACT_ATOMS: atom_id res chain seq x y z
N MET A 1 -1.79 -19.66 -7.28
CA MET A 1 -1.50 -18.54 -6.37
C MET A 1 -2.18 -18.82 -5.04
N ASN A 2 -1.41 -19.07 -3.98
CA ASN A 2 -1.94 -19.10 -2.62
C ASN A 2 -1.89 -17.67 -2.11
N ASN A 3 -3.05 -17.03 -2.05
CA ASN A 3 -3.17 -15.68 -1.50
C ASN A 3 -3.63 -15.81 -0.05
N SER A 4 -3.23 -14.90 0.82
CA SER A 4 -3.75 -14.79 2.17
C SER A 4 -4.07 -13.34 2.50
N LEU A 5 -5.10 -13.12 3.31
CA LEU A 5 -5.38 -11.84 3.94
C LEU A 5 -5.01 -11.96 5.43
N SER A 6 -4.23 -11.03 5.95
CA SER A 6 -3.98 -10.91 7.38
C SER A 6 -4.44 -9.55 7.84
N ILE A 7 -5.22 -9.53 8.91
CA ILE A 7 -5.66 -8.31 9.58
C ILE A 7 -5.04 -8.34 10.97
N SER A 8 -4.24 -7.34 11.30
CA SER A 8 -3.67 -7.17 12.64
C SER A 8 -4.23 -5.90 13.26
N VAL A 9 -4.64 -5.97 14.52
CA VAL A 9 -5.10 -4.84 15.31
C VAL A 9 -4.21 -4.74 16.55
N ASP A 10 -3.58 -3.59 16.72
CA ASP A 10 -2.69 -3.34 17.85
C ASP A 10 -3.51 -2.91 19.08
N SER A 11 -3.18 -3.49 20.24
CA SER A 11 -3.78 -3.14 21.54
C SER A 11 -3.23 -1.80 22.05
N MET A 12 -4.09 -1.04 22.72
CA MET A 12 -3.67 0.19 23.43
C MET A 12 -3.25 -0.10 24.88
N GLN A 13 -3.62 -1.26 25.42
CA GLN A 13 -3.40 -1.65 26.81
C GLN A 13 -2.24 -2.63 27.00
N SER A 14 -1.77 -3.26 25.92
CA SER A 14 -0.71 -4.25 25.94
C SER A 14 0.15 -4.18 24.69
N ASP A 15 1.39 -4.68 24.74
CA ASP A 15 2.27 -4.82 23.57
C ASP A 15 1.87 -5.99 22.65
N HIS A 16 0.66 -6.52 22.80
CA HIS A 16 0.17 -7.64 22.02
C HIS A 16 -0.75 -7.16 20.89
N ASN A 17 -0.53 -7.69 19.68
CA ASN A 17 -1.42 -7.47 18.55
C ASN A 17 -2.30 -8.69 18.30
N GLN A 18 -3.57 -8.44 18.00
CA GLN A 18 -4.51 -9.49 17.62
C GLN A 18 -4.46 -9.65 16.11
N THR A 19 -4.00 -10.81 15.65
CA THR A 19 -3.82 -11.10 14.22
C THR A 19 -4.82 -12.15 13.73
N CYS A 20 -5.65 -11.76 12.78
CA CYS A 20 -6.54 -12.63 12.04
C CYS A 20 -5.98 -12.92 10.63
N LYS A 21 -5.35 -14.09 10.47
CA LYS A 21 -4.92 -14.61 9.17
C LYS A 21 -6.00 -15.48 8.51
N ILE A 22 -6.18 -15.29 7.20
CA ILE A 22 -7.17 -15.95 6.35
C ILE A 22 -6.44 -16.47 5.11
N ASP A 23 -6.35 -17.79 4.96
CA ASP A 23 -5.73 -18.42 3.79
C ASP A 23 -6.76 -18.76 2.71
N PHE A 24 -6.57 -18.28 1.49
CA PHE A 24 -7.45 -18.58 0.36
C PHE A 24 -7.00 -19.88 -0.31
N LYS A 25 -7.49 -21.02 0.20
CA LYS A 25 -7.25 -22.32 -0.46
C LYS A 25 -8.09 -22.45 -1.76
N PRO A 26 -7.54 -23.01 -2.85
CA PRO A 26 -8.21 -23.08 -4.15
C PRO A 26 -9.57 -23.81 -4.15
N TRP A 27 -9.77 -24.75 -3.23
CA TRP A 27 -10.98 -25.59 -3.12
C TRP A 27 -11.97 -25.12 -2.06
N HIS A 28 -11.66 -24.08 -1.28
CA HIS A 28 -12.58 -23.51 -0.30
C HIS A 28 -13.11 -22.15 -0.78
N PHE A 29 -14.05 -22.16 -1.71
CA PHE A 29 -14.69 -20.94 -2.24
C PHE A 29 -15.28 -20.03 -1.15
N TRP A 30 -15.66 -20.61 -0.01
CA TRP A 30 -16.17 -19.91 1.18
C TRP A 30 -15.13 -19.04 1.87
N ALA A 31 -13.83 -19.38 1.81
CA ALA A 31 -12.78 -18.58 2.44
C ALA A 31 -12.62 -17.20 1.79
N LYS A 32 -13.01 -17.04 0.52
CA LYS A 32 -12.95 -15.76 -0.20
C LYS A 32 -14.09 -14.80 0.15
N LYS A 33 -15.14 -15.27 0.83
CA LYS A 33 -16.20 -14.43 1.40
C LYS A 33 -16.67 -15.01 2.72
N CYS A 34 -16.27 -14.39 3.82
CA CYS A 34 -16.66 -14.82 5.14
C CYS A 34 -16.69 -13.61 6.09
N TYR A 35 -16.91 -13.89 7.36
CA TYR A 35 -16.60 -13.01 8.46
C TYR A 35 -15.84 -13.79 9.53
N LYS A 36 -15.15 -13.08 10.42
CA LYS A 36 -14.49 -13.64 11.60
C LYS A 36 -14.53 -12.62 12.73
N THR A 37 -14.93 -13.09 13.89
CA THR A 37 -14.99 -12.32 15.14
C THR A 37 -13.73 -12.58 15.95
N PHE A 38 -13.19 -11.54 16.56
CA PHE A 38 -12.11 -11.62 17.53
C PHE A 38 -12.24 -10.47 18.53
N GLU A 39 -11.55 -10.58 19.67
CA GLU A 39 -11.63 -9.60 20.74
C GLU A 39 -10.30 -8.83 20.85
N VAL A 40 -10.38 -7.52 21.02
CA VAL A 40 -9.23 -6.63 21.23
C VAL A 40 -9.57 -5.71 22.39
N ASP A 41 -8.75 -5.69 23.45
CA ASP A 41 -8.93 -4.82 24.62
C ASP A 41 -10.33 -4.92 25.29
N GLY A 42 -10.93 -6.11 25.29
CA GLY A 42 -12.29 -6.34 25.82
C GLY A 42 -13.42 -5.99 24.85
N ASN A 43 -13.10 -5.47 23.66
CA ASN A 43 -14.08 -5.09 22.65
C ASN A 43 -14.18 -6.14 21.54
N GLN A 44 -15.40 -6.47 21.15
CA GLN A 44 -15.66 -7.37 20.03
C GLN A 44 -15.43 -6.64 18.70
N LEU A 45 -14.60 -7.24 17.84
CA LEU A 45 -14.38 -6.81 16.47
C LEU A 45 -14.81 -7.90 15.48
N ASP A 46 -15.59 -7.50 14.48
CA ASP A 46 -16.03 -8.36 13.40
C ASP A 46 -15.37 -7.94 12.08
N ALA A 47 -14.50 -8.81 11.54
CA ALA A 47 -13.94 -8.65 10.21
C ALA A 47 -14.82 -9.31 9.16
N TYR A 48 -15.19 -8.58 8.11
CA TYR A 48 -15.93 -9.06 6.95
C TYR A 48 -15.12 -8.87 5.68
N TRP A 49 -15.18 -9.82 4.74
CA TRP A 49 -14.53 -9.66 3.45
C TRP A 49 -15.29 -10.35 2.32
N ASP A 50 -15.15 -9.81 1.11
CA ASP A 50 -15.53 -10.46 -0.14
C ASP A 50 -14.45 -10.18 -1.19
N LEU A 51 -13.61 -11.18 -1.45
CA LEU A 51 -12.54 -11.17 -2.44
C LEU A 51 -12.80 -12.15 -3.60
N ARG A 52 -14.06 -12.58 -3.79
CA ARG A 52 -14.39 -13.63 -4.77
C ARG A 52 -14.23 -13.17 -6.22
N SER A 53 -14.52 -11.89 -6.47
CA SER A 53 -14.51 -11.28 -7.81
C SER A 53 -13.34 -10.31 -7.99
N THR A 54 -12.38 -10.31 -7.07
CA THR A 54 -11.26 -9.37 -7.05
C THR A 54 -10.45 -9.43 -8.34
N LYS A 55 -10.21 -8.25 -8.92
CA LYS A 55 -9.34 -8.06 -10.07
C LYS A 55 -8.02 -7.46 -9.64
N PHE A 56 -6.93 -7.98 -10.18
CA PHE A 56 -5.57 -7.49 -9.99
C PHE A 56 -5.05 -6.99 -11.35
N PHE A 57 -4.48 -5.78 -11.39
CA PHE A 57 -3.90 -5.21 -12.62
C PHE A 57 -2.40 -4.98 -12.40
N GLY A 58 -1.57 -5.96 -12.73
CA GLY A 58 -0.09 -5.82 -12.72
C GLY A 58 0.57 -5.60 -11.35
N SER A 59 -0.22 -5.38 -10.29
CA SER A 59 0.21 -5.15 -8.91
C SER A 59 -0.35 -6.22 -7.96
N PRO A 60 0.34 -6.54 -6.84
CA PRO A 60 -0.19 -7.43 -5.81
C PRO A 60 -1.46 -6.90 -5.12
N GLU A 61 -1.79 -5.62 -5.28
CA GLU A 61 -2.96 -5.00 -4.67
C GLU A 61 -4.26 -5.29 -5.44
N PRO A 62 -5.35 -5.71 -4.76
CA PRO A 62 -6.70 -5.72 -5.31
C PRO A 62 -7.12 -4.36 -5.90
N CYS A 63 -7.54 -4.32 -7.16
CA CYS A 63 -7.92 -3.07 -7.82
C CYS A 63 -9.43 -2.80 -7.77
N LYS A 64 -10.26 -3.82 -7.98
CA LYS A 64 -11.72 -3.70 -8.10
C LYS A 64 -12.45 -4.96 -7.65
N ASP A 65 -13.76 -4.81 -7.47
CA ASP A 65 -14.73 -5.84 -7.17
C ASP A 65 -14.49 -6.55 -5.82
N PHE A 66 -14.12 -5.79 -4.79
CA PHE A 66 -13.80 -6.35 -3.48
C PHE A 66 -14.17 -5.43 -2.30
N TYR A 67 -14.28 -6.02 -1.11
CA TYR A 67 -14.21 -5.25 0.14
C TYR A 67 -13.58 -6.04 1.28
N VAL A 68 -12.98 -5.32 2.23
CA VAL A 68 -12.63 -5.76 3.58
C VAL A 68 -13.18 -4.70 4.54
N ALA A 69 -13.94 -5.12 5.54
CA ALA A 69 -14.56 -4.24 6.53
C ALA A 69 -14.27 -4.72 7.94
N LEU A 70 -13.99 -3.80 8.86
CA LEU A 70 -13.99 -4.04 10.30
C LEU A 70 -15.20 -3.34 10.91
N VAL A 71 -15.87 -4.06 11.81
CA VAL A 71 -17.05 -3.57 12.54
C VAL A 71 -16.78 -3.67 14.03
N SER A 72 -17.15 -2.62 14.76
CA SER A 72 -17.15 -2.57 16.22
C SER A 72 -18.37 -1.76 16.65
N ASP A 73 -19.09 -2.20 17.69
CA ASP A 73 -20.29 -1.54 18.22
C ASP A 73 -21.33 -1.11 17.16
N GLU A 74 -21.62 -2.02 16.22
CA GLU A 74 -22.54 -1.78 15.10
C GLU A 74 -22.11 -0.66 14.13
N GLU A 75 -20.85 -0.24 14.18
CA GLU A 75 -20.23 0.75 13.28
C GLU A 75 -19.15 0.11 12.41
N VAL A 76 -19.12 0.47 11.13
CA VAL A 76 -18.03 0.12 10.22
C VAL A 76 -16.88 1.11 10.43
N VAL A 77 -15.87 0.67 11.20
CA VAL A 77 -14.70 1.50 11.58
C VAL A 77 -13.59 1.52 10.52
N LEU A 78 -13.52 0.50 9.66
CA LEU A 78 -12.62 0.45 8.52
C LEU A 78 -13.33 -0.19 7.32
N LEU A 79 -13.19 0.41 6.14
CA LEU A 79 -13.71 -0.16 4.89
C LEU A 79 -12.73 0.08 3.74
N ILE A 80 -12.13 -1.01 3.27
CA ILE A 80 -11.21 -1.03 2.12
C ILE A 80 -11.92 -1.69 0.93
N GLY A 81 -11.83 -1.09 -0.25
CA GLY A 81 -12.38 -1.62 -1.50
C GLY A 81 -13.57 -0.82 -2.06
N ASP A 82 -14.00 -1.20 -3.26
CA ASP A 82 -15.01 -0.50 -4.05
C ASP A 82 -16.45 -1.00 -3.80
N TYR A 83 -16.62 -2.17 -3.19
CA TYR A 83 -17.92 -2.77 -2.87
C TYR A 83 -18.60 -2.21 -1.61
N LYS A 84 -18.56 -0.89 -1.40
CA LYS A 84 -19.09 -0.22 -0.19
C LYS A 84 -20.55 -0.57 0.10
N LYS A 85 -21.44 -0.47 -0.90
CA LYS A 85 -22.87 -0.80 -0.73
C LYS A 85 -23.10 -2.26 -0.31
N LYS A 86 -22.30 -3.19 -0.83
CA LYS A 86 -22.38 -4.62 -0.47
C LYS A 86 -21.87 -4.87 0.94
N ALA A 87 -20.81 -4.17 1.35
CA ALA A 87 -20.28 -4.23 2.71
C ALA A 87 -21.34 -3.80 3.73
N TYR A 88 -21.90 -2.60 3.60
CA TYR A 88 -22.93 -2.09 4.53
C TYR A 88 -24.19 -2.96 4.57
N LYS A 89 -24.64 -3.48 3.42
CA LYS A 89 -25.77 -4.43 3.37
C LYS A 89 -25.46 -5.74 4.12
N ARG A 90 -24.20 -6.19 4.09
CA ARG A 90 -23.78 -7.45 4.72
C ARG A 90 -23.60 -7.29 6.23
N THR A 91 -22.99 -6.20 6.67
CA THR A 91 -22.72 -5.92 8.08
C THR A 91 -23.97 -5.48 8.83
N LYS A 92 -24.92 -4.81 8.14
CA LYS A 92 -26.08 -4.13 8.74
C LYS A 92 -25.67 -3.03 9.74
N SER A 93 -24.44 -2.56 9.62
CA SER A 93 -23.83 -1.56 10.50
C SER A 93 -23.86 -0.19 9.83
N ARG A 94 -23.85 0.87 10.64
CA ARG A 94 -23.74 2.25 10.14
C ARG A 94 -22.28 2.61 9.84
N PRO A 95 -21.99 3.63 9.01
CA PRO A 95 -20.65 4.22 8.95
C PRO A 95 -20.25 4.77 10.32
N ALA A 96 -18.98 4.67 10.68
CA ALA A 96 -18.43 5.35 11.85
C ALA A 96 -18.54 6.88 11.70
N LEU A 97 -18.55 7.59 12.84
CA LEU A 97 -18.56 9.06 12.84
C LEU A 97 -17.26 9.67 12.31
N VAL A 98 -16.16 8.92 12.41
CA VAL A 98 -14.83 9.32 11.96
C VAL A 98 -14.34 8.28 10.96
N ASP A 99 -13.91 8.74 9.79
CA ASP A 99 -13.34 7.87 8.77
C ASP A 99 -11.94 7.39 9.18
N ALA A 100 -11.65 6.12 8.93
CA ALA A 100 -10.30 5.59 9.06
C ALA A 100 -9.35 6.28 8.08
N VAL A 101 -8.13 6.57 8.54
CA VAL A 101 -7.11 7.21 7.72
C VAL A 101 -5.95 6.28 7.43
N LEU A 102 -5.51 6.26 6.17
CA LEU A 102 -4.37 5.44 5.75
C LEU A 102 -3.06 6.11 6.20
N PHE A 103 -2.39 5.50 7.18
CA PHE A 103 -1.12 6.01 7.68
C PHE A 103 0.08 5.52 6.86
N SER A 104 0.08 4.27 6.43
CA SER A 104 1.14 3.77 5.56
C SER A 104 0.70 2.62 4.68
N LYS A 105 1.35 2.51 3.53
CA LYS A 105 1.21 1.42 2.58
C LYS A 105 2.59 0.82 2.35
N LYS A 106 2.73 -0.49 2.55
CA LYS A 106 3.97 -1.22 2.29
C LYS A 106 3.70 -2.34 1.30
N GLU A 107 4.40 -2.34 0.17
CA GLU A 107 4.28 -3.38 -0.84
C GLU A 107 5.60 -4.13 -1.04
N HIS A 108 5.48 -5.42 -1.34
CA HIS A 108 6.58 -6.28 -1.75
C HIS A 108 6.34 -6.77 -3.18
N VAL A 109 7.16 -6.35 -4.14
CA VAL A 109 6.91 -6.59 -5.58
C VAL A 109 8.09 -7.31 -6.24
N PHE A 110 7.82 -8.48 -6.81
CA PHE A 110 8.83 -9.26 -7.54
C PHE A 110 8.71 -9.01 -9.05
N ALA A 111 9.65 -8.28 -9.67
CA ALA A 111 9.56 -7.89 -11.09
C ALA A 111 10.91 -7.59 -11.78
N LYS A 112 11.30 -8.37 -12.80
CA LYS A 112 12.69 -8.36 -13.32
C LYS A 112 13.27 -7.00 -13.81
N LYS A 113 12.47 -6.02 -14.21
CA LYS A 113 12.96 -4.77 -14.86
C LYS A 113 12.11 -3.53 -14.60
N CYS A 114 10.81 -3.72 -14.45
CA CYS A 114 9.82 -2.66 -14.31
C CYS A 114 8.80 -3.10 -13.25
N PHE A 115 8.41 -2.21 -12.35
CA PHE A 115 7.25 -2.42 -11.49
C PHE A 115 6.37 -1.17 -11.45
N SER A 116 5.08 -1.37 -11.23
CA SER A 116 4.08 -0.33 -11.08
C SER A 116 3.37 -0.51 -9.74
N THR A 117 3.10 0.61 -9.07
CA THR A 117 2.25 0.68 -7.89
C THR A 117 1.34 1.90 -8.00
N ARG A 118 0.33 1.97 -7.13
CA ARG A 118 -0.51 3.15 -6.98
C ARG A 118 -0.45 3.68 -5.57
N ALA A 119 -0.34 4.98 -5.43
CA ALA A 119 -0.31 5.65 -4.14
C ALA A 119 -1.08 6.98 -4.18
N LYS A 120 -1.60 7.39 -3.03
CA LYS A 120 -2.13 8.74 -2.82
C LYS A 120 -1.08 9.56 -2.08
N PHE A 121 -0.82 10.77 -2.58
CA PHE A 121 0.04 11.74 -1.91
C PHE A 121 -0.77 12.79 -1.13
N ASP A 122 -2.09 12.78 -1.27
CA ASP A 122 -3.05 13.64 -0.58
C ASP A 122 -4.40 12.93 -0.50
N ASP A 123 -5.05 12.94 0.67
CA ASP A 123 -6.32 12.26 0.94
C ASP A 123 -7.46 12.75 0.03
N ARG A 124 -7.37 13.99 -0.45
CA ARG A 124 -8.39 14.60 -1.32
C ARG A 124 -8.15 14.38 -2.81
N GLN A 125 -7.00 13.82 -3.19
CA GLN A 125 -6.56 13.70 -4.58
C GLN A 125 -6.73 12.28 -5.12
N LYS A 126 -6.61 12.17 -6.45
CA LYS A 126 -6.59 10.90 -7.17
C LYS A 126 -5.39 10.03 -6.71
N GLU A 127 -5.53 8.73 -6.88
CA GLU A 127 -4.36 7.84 -6.86
C GLU A 127 -3.47 8.15 -8.07
N HIS A 128 -2.16 8.14 -7.84
CA HIS A 128 -1.15 8.28 -8.86
C HIS A 128 -0.55 6.92 -9.19
N ASP A 129 -0.31 6.67 -10.47
CA ASP A 129 0.44 5.50 -10.93
C ASP A 129 1.94 5.80 -10.87
N ILE A 130 2.68 5.01 -10.10
CA ILE A 130 4.12 5.13 -9.94
C ILE A 130 4.75 3.94 -10.64
N VAL A 131 5.64 4.22 -11.58
CA VAL A 131 6.37 3.21 -12.33
C VAL A 131 7.85 3.40 -12.10
N VAL A 132 8.53 2.33 -11.69
CA VAL A 132 9.99 2.30 -11.60
C VAL A 132 10.52 1.33 -12.63
N GLU A 133 11.43 1.81 -13.45
CA GLU A 133 12.01 1.08 -14.55
C GLU A 133 13.53 1.15 -14.48
N SER A 134 14.17 0.06 -14.88
CA SER A 134 15.62 -0.03 -14.94
C SER A 134 16.12 -0.59 -16.25
N LEU A 135 17.28 -0.08 -16.64
CA LEU A 135 18.06 -0.62 -17.73
C LEU A 135 19.38 -1.13 -17.18
N THR A 136 19.44 -2.41 -16.91
CA THR A 136 20.67 -3.12 -16.55
C THR A 136 21.10 -3.94 -17.78
N SER A 137 22.04 -3.42 -18.57
CA SER A 137 22.62 -4.15 -19.69
C SER A 137 24.11 -4.36 -19.44
N ARG A 138 24.67 -5.50 -19.81
CA ARG A 138 26.11 -5.79 -19.59
C ARG A 138 27.05 -4.81 -20.29
N ASN A 139 26.56 -4.08 -21.30
CA ASN A 139 27.38 -3.22 -22.17
C ASN A 139 27.12 -1.72 -21.95
N LYS A 140 26.29 -1.34 -20.98
CA LYS A 140 25.99 0.05 -20.64
C LYS A 140 25.96 0.22 -19.14
N ASP A 141 26.28 1.42 -18.68
CA ASP A 141 26.08 1.77 -17.28
C ASP A 141 24.60 1.58 -16.89
N PRO A 142 24.31 0.98 -15.73
CA PRO A 142 22.94 0.81 -15.27
C PRO A 142 22.27 2.16 -15.09
N GLU A 143 21.02 2.25 -15.53
CA GLU A 143 20.18 3.43 -15.34
C GLU A 143 18.83 3.02 -14.73
N MET A 144 18.20 3.97 -14.05
CA MET A 144 16.86 3.82 -13.50
C MET A 144 16.08 5.11 -13.67
N TRP A 145 14.76 4.98 -13.84
CA TRP A 145 13.86 6.12 -13.84
C TRP A 145 12.60 5.81 -13.05
N ILE A 146 12.03 6.87 -12.48
CA ILE A 146 10.80 6.85 -11.71
C ILE A 146 9.82 7.79 -12.40
N SER A 147 8.71 7.22 -12.85
CA SER A 147 7.63 7.91 -13.52
C SER A 147 6.42 7.98 -12.61
N ILE A 148 5.72 9.11 -12.62
CA ILE A 148 4.44 9.29 -11.92
C ILE A 148 3.41 9.76 -12.95
N ASP A 149 2.28 9.06 -13.05
CA ASP A 149 1.23 9.29 -14.05
C ASP A 149 1.77 9.32 -15.50
N GLY A 150 2.76 8.47 -15.78
CA GLY A 150 3.41 8.38 -17.10
C GLY A 150 4.45 9.47 -17.38
N ILE A 151 4.69 10.40 -16.45
CA ILE A 151 5.71 11.45 -16.58
C ILE A 151 6.97 11.01 -15.82
N VAL A 152 8.12 10.94 -16.51
CA VAL A 152 9.41 10.67 -15.87
C VAL A 152 9.82 11.88 -15.03
N LEU A 153 9.85 11.71 -13.70
CA LEU A 153 10.22 12.78 -12.77
C LEU A 153 11.65 12.65 -12.25
N ILE A 154 12.17 11.42 -12.20
CA ILE A 154 13.53 11.14 -11.74
C ILE A 154 14.19 10.23 -12.79
N HIS A 155 15.35 10.63 -13.30
CA HIS A 155 16.21 9.80 -14.15
C HIS A 155 17.61 9.76 -13.55
N ILE A 156 18.02 8.57 -13.11
CA ILE A 156 19.31 8.33 -12.49
C ILE A 156 20.20 7.58 -13.48
N ARG A 157 21.15 8.32 -14.06
CA ARG A 157 22.24 7.76 -14.86
C ARG A 157 23.39 7.30 -13.99
N ASN A 158 24.16 6.35 -14.51
CA ASN A 158 25.31 5.76 -13.82
C ASN A 158 24.93 5.30 -12.40
N LEU A 159 23.84 4.52 -12.31
CA LEU A 159 23.20 4.10 -11.08
C LEU A 159 24.15 3.34 -10.14
N GLN A 160 25.22 2.73 -10.66
CA GLN A 160 26.27 2.11 -9.87
C GLN A 160 27.02 3.07 -8.94
N TRP A 161 26.92 4.38 -9.17
CA TRP A 161 27.48 5.42 -8.30
C TRP A 161 26.41 6.14 -7.47
N LYS A 162 25.14 5.98 -7.83
CA LYS A 162 23.98 6.67 -7.25
C LYS A 162 22.91 5.68 -6.75
N PHE A 163 23.35 4.51 -6.32
CA PHE A 163 22.45 3.42 -5.90
C PHE A 163 21.72 3.71 -4.59
N ARG A 164 22.12 4.74 -3.84
CA ARG A 164 21.40 5.29 -2.70
C ARG A 164 21.27 6.79 -2.87
N GLY A 165 20.08 7.33 -2.64
CA GLY A 165 19.85 8.76 -2.74
C GLY A 165 18.40 9.14 -2.52
N ASN A 166 18.13 10.44 -2.70
CA ASN A 166 16.81 11.00 -2.60
C ASN A 166 16.66 12.21 -3.51
N GLN A 167 15.43 12.52 -3.91
CA GLN A 167 15.09 13.68 -4.71
C GLN A 167 13.65 14.10 -4.40
N THR A 168 13.40 15.40 -4.30
CA THR A 168 12.05 15.95 -4.18
C THR A 168 11.54 16.33 -5.56
N VAL A 169 10.33 15.88 -5.90
CA VAL A 169 9.66 16.18 -7.17
C VAL A 169 8.29 16.82 -6.88
N LEU A 170 7.72 17.51 -7.87
CA LEU A 170 6.37 18.06 -7.75
C LEU A 170 5.38 17.14 -8.45
N VAL A 171 4.39 16.66 -7.71
CA VAL A 171 3.22 15.92 -8.22
C VAL A 171 1.99 16.76 -7.91
N ASP A 172 1.24 17.16 -8.93
CA ASP A 172 0.08 18.05 -8.79
C ASP A 172 0.36 19.30 -7.92
N LYS A 173 1.53 19.93 -8.16
CA LYS A 173 2.04 21.11 -7.42
C LYS A 173 2.36 20.87 -5.94
N LYS A 174 2.36 19.63 -5.48
CA LYS A 174 2.78 19.26 -4.12
C LYS A 174 4.14 18.59 -4.14
N PRO A 175 5.03 18.90 -3.17
CA PRO A 175 6.30 18.23 -3.08
C PRO A 175 6.11 16.77 -2.65
N VAL A 176 6.78 15.85 -3.32
CA VAL A 176 6.91 14.44 -2.94
C VAL A 176 8.39 14.12 -2.87
N GLN A 177 8.86 13.76 -1.69
CA GLN A 177 10.23 13.32 -1.46
C GLN A 177 10.33 11.83 -1.77
N VAL A 178 11.20 11.49 -2.71
CA VAL A 178 11.45 10.12 -3.13
C VAL A 178 12.83 9.70 -2.63
N PHE A 179 12.91 8.58 -1.93
CA PHE A 179 14.16 7.95 -1.51
C PHE A 179 14.32 6.62 -2.22
N TRP A 180 15.56 6.24 -2.51
CA TRP A 180 15.89 4.93 -3.06
C TRP A 180 17.14 4.33 -2.43
N ASP A 181 17.12 3.02 -2.24
CA ASP A 181 18.29 2.18 -1.99
C ASP A 181 18.19 0.93 -2.87
N VAL A 182 18.99 0.88 -3.92
CA VAL A 182 19.03 -0.22 -4.90
C VAL A 182 20.35 -0.97 -4.85
N HIS A 183 21.14 -0.82 -3.79
CA HIS A 183 22.45 -1.45 -3.68
C HIS A 183 22.37 -2.98 -3.77
N SER A 184 21.51 -3.60 -2.96
CA SER A 184 21.36 -5.05 -2.94
C SER A 184 20.88 -5.56 -4.30
N TRP A 185 20.00 -4.83 -4.96
CA TRP A 185 19.53 -5.18 -6.31
C TRP A 185 20.64 -5.17 -7.37
N LEU A 186 21.61 -4.24 -7.30
CA LEU A 186 22.66 -4.12 -8.32
C LEU A 186 23.86 -5.03 -8.11
N PHE A 187 24.26 -5.24 -6.86
CA PHE A 187 25.57 -5.83 -6.54
C PHE A 187 25.50 -7.23 -5.91
N CYS A 188 24.33 -7.68 -5.47
CA CYS A 188 24.19 -8.98 -4.82
C CYS A 188 23.62 -10.06 -5.78
N ALA A 189 23.79 -11.33 -5.40
CA ALA A 189 23.43 -12.47 -6.25
C ALA A 189 21.91 -12.57 -6.47
N PRO A 190 21.43 -13.00 -7.65
CA PRO A 190 20.00 -13.12 -7.93
C PRO A 190 19.31 -14.10 -6.96
N GLY A 191 18.20 -13.70 -6.33
CA GLY A 191 17.33 -14.62 -5.58
C GLY A 191 16.84 -14.14 -4.20
N SER A 192 17.46 -13.10 -3.61
CA SER A 192 17.01 -12.51 -2.33
C SER A 192 17.24 -11.00 -2.23
N THR A 193 17.56 -10.37 -3.34
CA THR A 193 18.00 -8.97 -3.40
C THR A 193 16.84 -8.04 -3.58
N HIS A 194 16.85 -6.94 -2.85
CA HIS A 194 15.79 -5.95 -2.93
C HIS A 194 16.27 -4.52 -3.23
N GLY A 195 15.38 -3.75 -3.84
CA GLY A 195 15.44 -2.30 -3.95
C GLY A 195 14.38 -1.67 -3.05
N LEU A 196 14.75 -0.67 -2.25
CA LEU A 196 13.81 0.06 -1.41
C LEU A 196 13.49 1.39 -2.07
N PHE A 197 12.21 1.71 -2.17
CA PHE A 197 11.72 3.02 -2.60
C PHE A 197 10.74 3.56 -1.56
N ILE A 198 10.91 4.82 -1.18
CA ILE A 198 10.01 5.48 -0.23
C ILE A 198 9.49 6.75 -0.87
N PHE A 199 8.17 6.90 -0.91
CA PHE A 199 7.49 8.09 -1.38
C PHE A 199 6.84 8.77 -0.18
N LYS A 200 7.36 9.94 0.17
CA LYS A 200 6.89 10.76 1.28
C LYS A 200 6.27 12.05 0.74
N PRO A 201 4.96 12.28 0.90
CA PRO A 201 4.39 13.57 0.61
C PRO A 201 5.02 14.63 1.53
N GLY A 202 5.48 15.72 0.94
CA GLY A 202 6.05 16.87 1.66
C GLY A 202 4.96 17.85 2.07
N THR A 203 5.22 18.61 3.14
CA THR A 203 4.42 19.78 3.49
C THR A 203 4.66 20.88 2.45
N ALA A 204 3.61 21.33 1.77
CA ALA A 204 3.66 22.66 1.18
C ALA A 204 3.79 23.64 2.36
N GLU A 205 4.79 24.53 2.33
CA GLU A 205 4.86 25.65 3.27
C GLU A 205 3.58 26.48 3.09
N ALA A 206 2.61 26.24 3.96
CA ALA A 206 1.49 27.12 4.19
C ALA A 206 1.63 27.59 5.63
N ASP A 207 1.87 28.88 5.78
CA ASP A 207 1.84 29.57 7.07
C ASP A 207 0.60 29.21 7.88
N SER A 208 0.80 29.10 9.18
CA SER A 208 -0.17 28.99 10.28
C SER A 208 -0.85 27.64 10.56
N ASP A 209 -0.38 27.03 11.65
CA ASP A 209 -1.16 26.42 12.73
C ASP A 209 -2.49 25.76 12.36
N LYS A 210 -2.45 24.56 11.77
CA LYS A 210 -3.48 23.53 11.99
C LYS A 210 -2.88 22.13 12.04
N GLU A 211 -3.43 21.35 12.96
CA GLU A 211 -3.04 20.05 13.48
C GLU A 211 -2.48 19.06 12.43
N GLU A 212 -1.51 18.29 12.90
CA GLU A 212 -0.80 17.21 12.23
C GLU A 212 -1.76 16.06 11.86
N SER A 213 -2.61 16.29 10.85
CA SER A 213 -3.55 15.30 10.35
C SER A 213 -2.87 14.42 9.30
N SER A 214 -2.64 13.17 9.68
CA SER A 214 -2.58 11.99 8.82
C SER A 214 -1.65 12.04 7.60
N ARG A 215 -0.39 11.65 7.82
CA ARG A 215 0.59 11.44 6.76
C ARG A 215 0.50 10.01 6.25
N CYS A 216 0.20 9.83 4.96
CA CYS A 216 0.30 8.52 4.30
C CYS A 216 1.71 8.31 3.73
N TYR A 217 2.45 7.33 4.26
CA TYR A 217 3.76 6.93 3.75
C TYR A 217 3.63 5.72 2.82
N THR A 218 4.20 5.77 1.62
CA THR A 218 4.28 4.58 0.76
C THR A 218 5.70 4.03 0.74
N TYR A 219 5.85 2.81 1.24
CA TYR A 219 7.07 2.02 1.25
C TYR A 219 6.95 0.93 0.18
N LEU A 220 7.92 0.84 -0.71
CA LEU A 220 7.98 -0.23 -1.69
C LEU A 220 9.29 -0.97 -1.50
N ASN A 221 9.18 -2.26 -1.23
CA ASN A 221 10.32 -3.17 -1.27
C ASN A 221 10.17 -3.98 -2.54
N TYR A 222 11.08 -3.77 -3.46
CA TYR A 222 11.26 -4.60 -4.62
C TYR A 222 12.09 -5.81 -4.22
#